data_AF-A0A936B9P8-F1
#
_entry.id   AF-A0A936B9P8-F1
#
_cell.length_a   1.000
_cell.length_b   1.000
_cell.length_c   1.000
_cell.angle_alpha   90.00
_cell.angle_beta   90.00
_cell.angle_gamma   90.00
#
_symmetry.space_group_name_H-M   'P 1'
#
loop_
_entity.id
_entity.type
_entity.pdbx_description
1 polymer ?
#
loop_
_entity_poly.entity_id
_entity_poly.type
_entity_poly.pdbx_seq_one_letter_code
_entity_poly.pdbx_strand_id
1 'polypeptide(L)'
;MKRLLLAAALLASTAVAATAADRMVTDEMTKAECAACHIAYPPRLLPAANWEAVMAGLQDHFGEVASLDDASVAHIRDYLVANAGKDDPTAVDAEGKPLLRISERRWFVGEHKGEVSEASLKKAGTWANCVACHKGAEKGQFDDD
;
A
#
# COMPACT_ATOMS: atom_id res chain seq x y z
N MET A 1 28.27 -3.83 -57.94
CA MET A 1 28.80 -3.95 -56.57
C MET A 1 28.14 -2.90 -55.68
N LYS A 2 27.11 -3.26 -54.90
CA LYS A 2 26.44 -2.33 -53.96
C LYS A 2 26.40 -3.05 -52.61
N ARG A 3 27.27 -2.60 -51.69
CA ARG A 3 27.38 -3.11 -50.33
C ARG A 3 26.15 -2.64 -49.56
N LEU A 4 25.23 -3.55 -49.23
CA LEU A 4 24.18 -3.30 -48.24
C LEU A 4 24.82 -3.36 -46.86
N LEU A 5 24.91 -2.22 -46.18
CA LEU A 5 25.32 -2.13 -44.79
C LEU A 5 24.10 -2.48 -43.92
N LEU A 6 24.23 -3.52 -43.10
CA LEU A 6 23.32 -3.83 -42.00
C LEU A 6 23.39 -2.69 -40.96
N ALA A 7 22.23 -2.13 -40.61
CA ALA A 7 22.09 -1.34 -39.38
C ALA A 7 21.27 -2.19 -38.39
N ALA A 8 21.96 -2.84 -37.45
CA ALA A 8 21.32 -3.46 -36.30
C ALA A 8 20.98 -2.35 -35.29
N ALA A 9 19.70 -2.00 -35.18
CA ALA A 9 19.22 -1.07 -34.18
C ALA A 9 19.20 -1.76 -32.80
N LEU A 10 20.16 -1.40 -31.95
CA LEU A 10 20.16 -1.74 -30.53
C LEU A 10 19.09 -0.91 -29.81
N LEU A 11 17.92 -1.52 -29.56
CA LEU A 11 16.92 -0.97 -28.65
C LEU A 11 17.42 -1.17 -27.22
N ALA A 12 18.01 -0.13 -26.63
CA ALA A 12 18.31 -0.08 -25.21
C ALA A 12 17.00 0.18 -24.44
N SER A 13 16.39 -0.87 -23.90
CA SER A 13 15.29 -0.74 -22.95
C SER A 13 15.86 -0.28 -21.60
N THR A 14 15.73 1.00 -21.28
CA THR A 14 15.98 1.49 -19.92
C THR A 14 14.78 1.14 -19.05
N ALA A 15 14.81 -0.02 -18.40
CA ALA A 15 13.90 -0.29 -17.30
C ALA A 15 14.23 0.68 -16.16
N VAL A 16 13.37 1.67 -15.93
CA VAL A 16 13.48 2.55 -14.77
C VAL A 16 13.14 1.72 -13.54
N ALA A 17 14.10 1.55 -12.63
CA ALA A 17 13.84 0.91 -11.35
C ALA A 17 12.95 1.83 -10.50
N ALA A 18 11.78 1.33 -10.08
CA ALA A 18 10.88 2.06 -9.20
C ALA A 18 11.57 2.36 -7.86
N THR A 19 11.56 3.62 -7.45
CA THR A 19 12.12 4.10 -6.18
C THR A 19 11.19 3.77 -5.01
N ALA A 20 11.67 3.90 -3.76
CA ALA A 20 10.81 3.75 -2.57
C ALA A 20 9.63 4.74 -2.57
N ALA A 21 9.85 5.96 -3.07
CA ALA A 21 8.82 6.98 -3.20
C ALA A 21 7.75 6.63 -4.24
N ASP A 22 8.14 5.94 -5.33
CA ASP A 22 7.20 5.45 -6.37
C ASP A 22 6.24 4.38 -5.84
N ARG A 23 6.45 3.91 -4.61
CA ARG A 23 5.59 2.92 -3.95
C ARG A 23 4.53 3.57 -3.05
N MET A 24 4.53 4.89 -2.89
CA MET A 24 3.56 5.61 -2.04
C MET A 24 2.33 6.08 -2.81
N VAL A 25 1.32 6.57 -2.09
CA VAL A 25 0.16 7.25 -2.68
C VAL A 25 0.61 8.54 -3.38
N THR A 26 0.38 8.61 -4.68
CA THR A 26 0.72 9.73 -5.56
C THR A 26 -0.49 10.53 -6.04
N ASP A 27 -1.70 9.97 -5.93
CA ASP A 27 -2.93 10.71 -6.19
C ASP A 27 -3.21 11.69 -5.05
N GLU A 28 -3.35 12.98 -5.39
CA GLU A 28 -3.43 14.06 -4.40
C GLU A 28 -4.70 13.96 -3.53
N MET A 29 -5.83 13.57 -4.11
CA MET A 29 -7.08 13.39 -3.35
C MET A 29 -6.97 12.22 -2.38
N THR A 30 -6.54 11.07 -2.85
CA THR A 30 -6.31 9.89 -2.00
C THR A 30 -5.33 10.22 -0.89
N LYS A 31 -4.25 10.94 -1.19
CA LYS A 31 -3.26 11.35 -0.19
C LYS A 31 -3.87 12.30 0.83
N ALA A 32 -4.62 13.32 0.41
CA ALA A 32 -5.22 14.29 1.32
C ALA A 32 -6.21 13.63 2.28
N GLU A 33 -7.13 12.82 1.77
CA GLU A 33 -8.18 12.19 2.57
C GLU A 33 -7.65 11.02 3.42
N CYS A 34 -6.85 10.12 2.83
CA CYS A 34 -6.36 8.94 3.53
C CYS A 34 -5.12 9.21 4.42
N ALA A 35 -4.57 10.43 4.42
CA ALA A 35 -3.52 10.85 5.35
C ALA A 35 -4.03 11.64 6.58
N ALA A 36 -5.35 11.85 6.70
CA ALA A 36 -5.90 12.72 7.74
C ALA A 36 -5.73 12.16 9.17
N CYS A 37 -5.69 10.84 9.33
CA CYS A 37 -5.64 10.18 10.65
C CYS A 37 -4.42 9.25 10.83
N HIS A 38 -3.91 8.68 9.75
CA HIS A 38 -2.74 7.81 9.70
C HIS A 38 -1.97 8.09 8.41
N ILE A 39 -0.83 7.46 8.16
CA ILE A 39 -0.15 7.65 6.86
C ILE A 39 -1.05 7.18 5.70
N ALA A 40 -0.93 7.80 4.53
CA ALA A 40 -1.56 7.28 3.32
C ALA A 40 -0.87 5.96 2.94
N TYR A 41 -1.48 4.83 3.33
CA TYR A 41 -0.88 3.51 3.14
C TYR A 41 -0.67 3.22 1.65
N PRO A 42 0.51 2.71 1.26
CA PRO A 42 0.77 2.27 -0.10
C PRO A 42 -0.30 1.30 -0.64
N PRO A 43 -0.91 1.58 -1.81
CA PRO A 43 -1.97 0.73 -2.38
C PRO A 43 -1.50 -0.72 -2.60
N ARG A 44 -0.20 -0.91 -2.89
CA ARG A 44 0.40 -2.24 -3.10
C ARG A 44 0.31 -3.20 -1.90
N LEU A 45 -0.02 -2.72 -0.70
CA LEU A 45 0.01 -3.52 0.53
C LEU A 45 -1.25 -4.38 0.73
N LEU A 46 -2.31 -4.12 -0.03
CA LEU A 46 -3.53 -4.93 -0.06
C LEU A 46 -3.94 -5.22 -1.52
N PRO A 47 -4.52 -6.41 -1.81
CA PRO A 47 -5.19 -6.68 -3.08
C PRO A 47 -6.38 -5.77 -3.32
N ALA A 48 -6.83 -5.71 -4.57
CA ALA A 48 -7.97 -4.89 -4.97
C ALA A 48 -9.23 -5.17 -4.15
N ALA A 49 -9.60 -6.45 -3.98
CA ALA A 49 -10.80 -6.84 -3.24
C ALA A 49 -10.78 -6.38 -1.76
N ASN A 50 -9.59 -6.31 -1.16
CA ASN A 50 -9.42 -5.83 0.21
C ASN A 50 -9.63 -4.31 0.28
N TRP A 51 -9.10 -3.54 -0.69
CA TRP A 51 -9.35 -2.10 -0.77
C TRP A 51 -10.81 -1.77 -1.04
N GLU A 52 -11.49 -2.52 -1.92
CA GLU A 52 -12.92 -2.38 -2.14
C GLU A 52 -13.71 -2.56 -0.84
N ALA A 53 -13.37 -3.58 -0.04
CA ALA A 53 -14.00 -3.83 1.24
C ALA A 53 -13.74 -2.70 2.26
N VAL A 54 -12.52 -2.15 2.31
CA VAL A 54 -12.19 -0.99 3.15
C VAL A 54 -13.02 0.24 2.74
N MET A 55 -13.09 0.54 1.44
CA MET A 55 -13.82 1.71 0.93
C MET A 55 -15.35 1.57 1.08
N ALA A 56 -15.88 0.35 1.10
CA ALA A 56 -17.28 0.11 1.41
C ALA A 56 -17.62 0.33 2.90
N GLY A 57 -16.61 0.29 3.79
CA GLY A 57 -16.76 0.34 5.25
C GLY A 57 -16.42 1.68 5.89
N LEU A 58 -16.33 2.79 5.15
CA LEU A 58 -15.84 4.07 5.69
C LEU A 58 -16.66 4.66 6.86
N GLN A 59 -17.95 4.31 6.96
CA GLN A 59 -18.81 4.75 8.08
C GLN A 59 -18.52 3.99 9.39
N ASP A 60 -17.83 2.86 9.32
CA ASP A 60 -17.35 2.07 10.47
C ASP A 60 -15.85 1.78 10.28
N HIS A 61 -15.08 2.86 10.12
CA HIS A 61 -13.66 2.79 9.80
C HIS A 61 -12.83 2.59 11.07
N PHE A 62 -12.89 1.37 11.62
CA PHE A 62 -12.09 0.92 12.76
C PHE A 62 -12.34 1.73 14.05
N GLY A 63 -13.58 2.11 14.30
CA GLY A 63 -13.99 2.90 15.46
C GLY A 63 -14.12 4.40 15.19
N GLU A 64 -13.82 4.84 13.97
CA GLU A 64 -13.98 6.22 13.50
C GLU A 64 -14.94 6.28 12.30
N VAL A 65 -15.44 7.48 12.01
CA VAL A 65 -16.26 7.75 10.82
C VAL A 65 -15.41 8.53 9.81
N ALA A 66 -15.02 7.88 8.71
CA ALA A 66 -14.31 8.49 7.61
C ALA A 66 -15.30 9.00 6.55
N SER A 67 -16.02 10.08 6.87
CA SER A 67 -17.07 10.60 5.98
C SER A 67 -16.48 11.31 4.76
N LEU A 68 -16.81 10.82 3.57
CA LEU A 68 -16.49 11.41 2.27
C LEU A 68 -17.75 11.46 1.39
N ASP A 69 -17.81 12.37 0.44
CA ASP A 69 -18.89 12.37 -0.56
C ASP A 69 -18.70 11.23 -1.57
N ASP A 70 -19.80 10.84 -2.24
CA ASP A 70 -19.81 9.68 -3.14
C ASP A 70 -18.80 9.79 -4.30
N ALA A 71 -18.52 11.00 -4.79
CA ALA A 71 -17.55 11.20 -5.87
C ALA A 71 -16.13 10.98 -5.37
N SER A 72 -15.79 11.49 -4.18
CA SER A 72 -14.51 11.26 -3.52
C SER A 72 -14.31 9.76 -3.19
N VAL A 73 -15.35 9.08 -2.69
CA VAL A 73 -15.31 7.63 -2.44
C VAL A 73 -15.01 6.84 -3.71
N ALA A 74 -15.70 7.15 -4.81
CA ALA A 74 -15.48 6.47 -6.09
C ALA A 74 -14.05 6.70 -6.62
N HIS A 75 -13.57 7.96 -6.61
CA HIS A 75 -12.24 8.31 -7.08
C HIS A 75 -11.14 7.57 -6.30
N ILE A 76 -11.22 7.62 -4.96
CA ILE A 76 -10.22 7.00 -4.07
C ILE A 76 -10.23 5.49 -4.23
N ARG A 77 -11.41 4.87 -4.26
CA ARG A 77 -11.53 3.42 -4.48
C ARG A 77 -10.87 3.01 -5.78
N ASP A 78 -11.19 3.70 -6.87
CA ASP A 78 -10.69 3.36 -8.20
C ASP A 78 -9.15 3.53 -8.27
N TYR A 79 -8.59 4.56 -7.63
CA TYR A 79 -7.14 4.74 -7.50
C TYR A 79 -6.49 3.60 -6.70
N LEU A 80 -7.04 3.26 -5.52
CA LEU A 80 -6.49 2.20 -4.67
C LEU A 80 -6.53 0.84 -5.37
N VAL A 81 -7.63 0.52 -6.06
CA VAL A 81 -7.80 -0.72 -6.81
C VAL A 81 -6.84 -0.79 -8.00
N ALA A 82 -6.69 0.29 -8.77
CA ALA A 82 -5.81 0.33 -9.93
C ALA A 82 -4.32 0.16 -9.58
N ASN A 83 -3.93 0.52 -8.35
CA ASN A 83 -2.56 0.44 -7.87
C ASN A 83 -2.36 -0.66 -6.81
N ALA A 84 -3.36 -1.54 -6.65
CA ALA A 84 -3.38 -2.55 -5.61
C ALA A 84 -2.22 -3.56 -5.75
N GLY A 85 -1.94 -4.24 -4.65
CA GLY A 85 -1.03 -5.38 -4.65
C GLY A 85 -1.59 -6.53 -5.49
N LYS A 86 -0.71 -7.47 -5.84
CA LYS A 86 -1.14 -8.71 -6.51
C LYS A 86 -2.16 -9.46 -5.66
N ASP A 87 -3.05 -10.18 -6.34
CA ASP A 87 -3.98 -11.11 -5.69
C ASP A 87 -3.22 -12.07 -4.77
N ASP A 88 -3.78 -12.26 -3.58
CA ASP A 88 -3.22 -13.12 -2.54
C ASP A 88 -4.36 -13.91 -1.90
N PRO A 89 -4.46 -15.23 -2.13
CA PRO A 89 -5.53 -16.06 -1.58
C PRO A 89 -5.45 -16.18 -0.04
N THR A 90 -4.36 -15.71 0.58
CA THR A 90 -4.20 -15.65 2.03
C THR A 90 -4.59 -14.30 2.62
N ALA A 91 -5.02 -13.33 1.81
CA ALA A 91 -5.49 -12.03 2.25
C ALA A 91 -6.97 -12.04 2.72
N VAL A 92 -7.38 -13.14 3.36
CA VAL A 92 -8.74 -13.34 3.88
C VAL A 92 -8.72 -13.79 5.35
N ASP A 93 -9.79 -13.50 6.08
CA ASP A 93 -10.01 -13.98 7.45
C ASP A 93 -10.41 -15.48 7.49
N ALA A 94 -10.71 -15.99 8.68
CA ALA A 94 -11.08 -17.40 8.87
C ALA A 94 -12.40 -17.76 8.17
N GLU A 95 -13.27 -16.79 7.95
CA GLU A 95 -14.55 -16.90 7.26
C GLU A 95 -14.44 -16.67 5.75
N GLY A 96 -13.23 -16.39 5.24
CA GLY A 96 -12.96 -16.14 3.82
C GLY A 96 -13.31 -14.73 3.35
N LYS A 97 -13.54 -13.77 4.26
CA LYS A 97 -13.76 -12.36 3.90
C LYS A 97 -12.42 -11.63 3.74
N PRO A 98 -12.34 -10.58 2.91
CA PRO A 98 -11.10 -9.81 2.76
C PRO A 98 -10.59 -9.25 4.09
N LEU A 99 -9.30 -9.45 4.38
CA LEU A 99 -8.65 -8.76 5.51
C LEU A 99 -8.64 -7.25 5.28
N LEU A 100 -9.03 -6.48 6.30
CA LEU A 100 -9.13 -5.02 6.18
C LEU A 100 -7.88 -4.30 6.71
N ARG A 101 -7.00 -5.00 7.44
CA ARG A 101 -5.77 -4.43 8.00
C ARG A 101 -4.55 -5.03 7.33
N ILE A 102 -3.63 -4.16 6.90
CA ILE A 102 -2.31 -4.57 6.38
C ILE A 102 -1.56 -5.41 7.41
N SER A 103 -1.68 -5.06 8.69
CA SER A 103 -1.00 -5.73 9.80
C SER A 103 -1.44 -7.18 10.04
N GLU A 104 -2.56 -7.60 9.45
CA GLU A 104 -3.08 -8.97 9.55
C GLU A 104 -2.56 -9.87 8.41
N ARG A 105 -1.94 -9.28 7.38
CA ARG A 105 -1.40 -10.04 6.25
C ARG A 105 -0.26 -10.95 6.73
N ARG A 106 -0.23 -12.18 6.20
CA ARG A 106 0.80 -13.18 6.55
C ARG A 106 2.22 -12.67 6.35
N TRP A 107 2.48 -11.95 5.26
CA TRP A 107 3.80 -11.37 5.00
C TRP A 107 4.15 -10.34 6.09
N PHE A 108 3.22 -9.46 6.48
CA PHE A 108 3.47 -8.44 7.50
C PHE A 108 3.82 -9.09 8.83
N VAL A 109 3.02 -10.09 9.24
CA VAL A 109 3.28 -10.85 10.46
C VAL A 109 4.64 -11.55 10.37
N GLY A 110 5.01 -12.10 9.21
CA GLY A 110 6.31 -12.71 8.98
C GLY A 110 7.48 -11.73 9.18
N GLU A 111 7.43 -10.55 8.55
CA GLU A 111 8.50 -9.54 8.62
C GLU A 111 8.67 -8.96 10.04
N HIS A 112 7.58 -8.80 10.80
CA HIS A 112 7.66 -8.17 12.13
C HIS A 112 7.83 -9.18 13.28
N LYS A 113 7.64 -10.47 13.01
CA LYS A 113 7.75 -11.52 14.03
C LYS A 113 9.22 -11.72 14.40
N GLY A 114 9.53 -11.44 15.67
CA GLY A 114 10.89 -11.56 16.21
C GLY A 114 11.65 -10.24 16.18
N GLU A 115 11.24 -9.29 15.33
CA GLU A 115 11.87 -7.97 15.21
C GLU A 115 11.25 -6.94 16.18
N VAL A 116 9.96 -7.07 16.48
CA VAL A 116 9.24 -6.11 17.34
C VAL A 116 8.92 -6.74 18.71
N SER A 117 9.53 -6.18 19.75
CA SER A 117 9.21 -6.55 21.14
C SER A 117 7.84 -6.03 21.58
N GLU A 118 7.23 -6.67 22.58
CA GLU A 118 5.97 -6.19 23.19
C GLU A 118 6.10 -4.75 23.73
N ALA A 119 7.25 -4.40 24.30
CA ALA A 119 7.50 -3.05 24.79
C ALA A 119 7.55 -2.02 23.64
N SER A 120 8.17 -2.38 22.52
CA SER A 120 8.20 -1.57 21.30
C SER A 120 6.79 -1.36 20.74
N LEU A 121 5.99 -2.44 20.63
CA LEU A 121 4.62 -2.35 20.15
C LEU A 121 3.75 -1.51 21.09
N LYS A 122 3.89 -1.68 22.40
CA LYS A 122 3.18 -0.85 23.40
C LYS A 122 3.52 0.62 23.26
N LYS A 123 4.78 0.96 22.97
CA LYS A 123 5.22 2.34 22.71
C LYS A 123 4.65 2.89 21.40
N ALA A 124 4.54 2.06 20.36
CA ALA A 124 3.91 2.44 19.09
C ALA A 124 2.38 2.58 19.20
N GLY A 125 1.78 1.89 20.17
CA GLY A 125 0.34 1.85 20.45
C GLY A 125 -0.40 0.83 19.60
N THR A 126 -0.11 0.80 18.29
CA THR A 126 -0.75 -0.12 17.33
C THR A 126 0.17 -0.38 16.14
N TRP A 127 0.00 -1.53 15.49
CA TRP A 127 0.66 -1.87 14.23
C TRP A 127 0.32 -0.91 13.07
N ALA A 128 -0.82 -0.21 13.16
CA ALA A 128 -1.21 0.78 12.17
C ALA A 128 -0.27 2.01 12.15
N ASN A 129 0.46 2.27 13.24
CA ASN A 129 1.33 3.44 13.38
C ASN A 129 2.75 3.17 12.85
N CYS A 130 2.87 2.97 11.53
CA CYS A 130 4.13 2.59 10.90
C CYS A 130 5.28 3.59 11.21
N VAL A 131 4.98 4.89 11.30
CA VAL A 131 5.95 5.97 11.58
C VAL A 131 6.50 5.96 13.00
N ALA A 132 5.87 5.21 13.93
CA ALA A 132 6.40 5.03 15.27
C ALA A 132 7.78 4.35 15.22
N CYS A 133 7.94 3.34 14.36
CA CYS A 133 9.17 2.58 14.15
C CYS A 133 9.92 3.06 12.91
N HIS A 134 9.26 3.14 11.75
CA HIS A 134 9.87 3.49 10.47
C HIS A 134 9.74 4.98 10.16
N LYS A 135 10.75 5.79 10.50
CA LYS A 135 10.70 7.26 10.35
C LYS A 135 10.52 7.75 8.92
N GLY A 136 10.90 6.95 7.94
CA GLY A 136 10.73 7.26 6.52
C GLY A 136 9.48 6.62 5.89
N ALA A 137 8.55 6.06 6.66
CA ALA A 137 7.38 5.34 6.12
C ALA A 137 6.52 6.20 5.17
N GLU A 138 6.37 7.51 5.45
CA GLU A 138 5.64 8.44 4.57
C GLU A 138 6.32 8.63 3.20
N LYS A 139 7.59 8.27 3.09
CA LYS A 139 8.39 8.29 1.85
C LYS A 139 8.62 6.89 1.28
N GLY A 140 7.94 5.88 1.83
CA GLY A 140 8.05 4.48 1.41
C GLY A 140 9.30 3.76 1.91
N GLN A 141 10.00 4.35 2.89
CA GLN A 141 11.19 3.76 3.50
C GLN A 141 10.77 3.00 4.76
N PHE A 142 10.74 1.67 4.64
CA PHE A 142 10.37 0.73 5.72
C PHE A 142 11.54 -0.15 6.14
N ASP A 143 12.67 -0.09 5.43
CA ASP A 143 13.88 -0.81 5.80
C ASP A 143 14.61 0.00 6.90
N ASP A 144 15.32 -0.70 7.79
CA ASP A 144 15.97 -0.13 8.99
C ASP A 144 17.43 0.33 8.75
N ASP A 145 17.81 0.61 7.50
CA ASP A 145 19.15 1.09 7.12
C ASP A 145 19.35 2.61 7.33
#